data_AF-A0A9P9R4N1-F1
#
_entry.id   AF-A0A9P9R4N1-F1
#
_cell.length_a   1.000
_cell.length_b   1.000
_cell.length_c   1.000
_cell.angle_alpha   90.00
_cell.angle_beta   90.00
_cell.angle_gamma   90.00
#
_symmetry.space_group_name_H-M   'P 1'
#
loop_
_entity.id
_entity.type
_entity.pdbx_description
1 polymer ?
#
loop_
_entity_poly.entity_id
_entity_poly.type
_entity_poly.pdbx_seq_one_letter_code
_entity_poly.pdbx_strand_id
1 'polypeptide(L)'
;MSAQGNGAFLEYHEPDIVSILTLISFFFVLAVSEWLADKVLHAGLIGKIIVGLIYGVPIGNILALEWQETFLALGYIGLIIIIFEGGLTIRLDLLWQNLLLSTSAALLGVLTPIALTFALFYTGFGCGPLEAFIVGTALCSTSLGTTFVVINSASSKHDFAQTRVGTVLISAAILDDVCGLVLVSVISQLRDIKNANLGWVIGRPILASGLMAILTPLAAKFVLGPLFRLPAIKARFFPKFGHIANMILMVLVLCAFLAIAAYAGASGLFGAFLAGTVVSSLPSKQHSHPDEPSDRKDHDDNAKQKRPTFASTFGRYIQDAQRFILQPCFFASIGFSIPFIELWTGEVIWKGIVFTVLMVLGKLIVGLVIPLWDLVVHKKPSSSEKALSTTPAKQNWVPAAFLGTAMAARGEIGLLIIQIGLNETPYLSRKAFVIAVWAIVLNTVIGPASVGTLLNRFGSAVAEDRRWGIRAINPGGEVNRKPDVVSEGTGTVAP
;
A
#
# COMPACT_ATOMS: atom_id res chain seq x y z
N MET A 1 -15.47 -9.26 38.47
CA MET A 1 -15.20 -9.19 39.93
C MET A 1 -14.65 -7.82 40.25
N SER A 2 -14.97 -7.31 41.44
CA SER A 2 -14.84 -5.94 41.93
C SER A 2 -13.44 -5.31 41.79
N ALA A 3 -13.33 -4.23 41.02
CA ALA A 3 -12.25 -3.26 41.18
C ALA A 3 -12.56 -2.35 42.39
N GLN A 4 -12.49 -2.92 43.59
CA GLN A 4 -12.23 -2.14 44.80
C GLN A 4 -10.74 -2.30 45.11
N GLY A 5 -9.92 -1.47 44.47
CA GLY A 5 -8.50 -1.34 44.78
C GLY A 5 -8.28 -0.08 45.60
N ASN A 6 -8.16 -0.23 46.91
CA ASN A 6 -7.45 0.74 47.75
C ASN A 6 -5.95 0.38 47.65
N GLY A 7 -5.14 1.07 46.84
CA GLY A 7 -3.69 0.79 46.80
C GLY A 7 -2.93 1.39 45.63
N ALA A 8 -1.69 1.81 45.86
CA ALA A 8 -0.83 2.59 44.95
C ALA A 8 -0.29 1.83 43.71
N PHE A 9 -0.69 0.57 43.46
CA PHE A 9 -0.19 -0.28 42.38
C PHE A 9 -1.21 -1.37 41.99
N LEU A 10 -1.05 -1.99 40.82
CA LEU A 10 -1.89 -3.09 40.33
C LEU A 10 -1.42 -4.43 40.91
N GLU A 11 -2.27 -5.13 41.65
CA GLU A 11 -1.95 -6.44 42.23
C GLU A 11 -1.88 -7.53 41.15
N TYR A 12 -0.83 -8.36 41.21
CA TYR A 12 -0.64 -9.48 40.29
C TYR A 12 -1.53 -10.66 40.73
N HIS A 13 -2.56 -10.95 39.93
CA HIS A 13 -3.36 -12.15 40.05
C HIS A 13 -3.10 -13.06 38.85
N GLU A 14 -2.88 -14.35 39.11
CA GLU A 14 -2.75 -15.34 38.04
C GLU A 14 -4.05 -15.39 37.22
N PRO A 15 -3.98 -15.29 35.88
CA PRO A 15 -5.17 -15.37 35.04
C PRO A 15 -5.78 -16.76 35.10
N ASP A 16 -7.12 -16.81 35.02
CA ASP A 16 -7.86 -18.07 35.01
C ASP A 16 -7.47 -18.98 33.83
N ILE A 17 -7.48 -20.30 34.07
CA ILE A 17 -7.04 -21.31 33.10
C ILE A 17 -7.85 -21.27 31.80
N VAL A 18 -9.15 -20.97 31.87
CA VAL A 18 -10.01 -20.85 30.69
C VAL A 18 -9.59 -19.64 29.85
N SER A 19 -9.24 -18.54 30.52
CA SER A 19 -8.76 -17.33 29.84
C SER A 19 -7.42 -17.58 29.13
N ILE A 20 -6.47 -18.26 29.79
CA ILE A 20 -5.17 -18.62 29.20
C ILE A 20 -5.38 -19.52 27.97
N LEU A 21 -6.17 -20.60 28.11
CA LEU A 21 -6.41 -21.54 27.02
C LEU A 21 -7.13 -20.87 25.85
N THR A 22 -8.06 -19.95 26.14
CA THR A 22 -8.74 -19.14 25.12
C THR A 22 -7.72 -18.29 24.34
N LEU A 23 -6.81 -17.60 25.02
CA LEU A 23 -5.77 -16.79 24.36
C LEU A 23 -4.79 -17.63 23.53
N ILE A 24 -4.34 -18.77 24.05
CA ILE A 24 -3.46 -19.70 23.31
C ILE A 24 -4.18 -20.19 22.05
N SER A 25 -5.44 -20.61 22.19
CA SER A 25 -6.24 -21.08 21.06
C SER A 25 -6.46 -19.97 20.03
N PHE A 26 -6.70 -18.73 20.46
CA PHE A 26 -6.93 -17.60 19.59
C PHE A 26 -5.72 -17.32 18.67
N PHE A 27 -4.51 -17.22 19.24
CA PHE A 27 -3.30 -17.00 18.43
C PHE A 27 -2.95 -18.20 17.55
N PHE A 28 -3.15 -19.44 18.05
CA PHE A 28 -2.92 -20.64 17.25
C PHE A 28 -3.85 -20.71 16.04
N VAL A 29 -5.15 -20.50 16.27
CA VAL A 29 -6.17 -20.53 15.21
C VAL A 29 -5.99 -19.37 14.23
N LEU A 30 -5.56 -18.19 14.67
CA LEU A 30 -5.17 -17.09 13.78
C LEU A 30 -4.07 -17.51 12.80
N ALA A 31 -3.00 -18.13 13.30
CA ALA A 31 -1.88 -18.57 12.47
C ALA A 31 -2.29 -19.69 11.50
N VAL A 32 -3.04 -20.69 11.97
CA VAL A 32 -3.55 -21.78 11.12
C VAL A 32 -4.50 -21.25 10.05
N SER A 33 -5.41 -20.35 10.41
CA SER A 33 -6.38 -19.80 9.48
C SER A 33 -5.73 -18.89 8.43
N GLU A 34 -4.70 -18.12 8.80
CA GLU A 34 -3.90 -17.36 7.84
C GLU A 34 -3.25 -18.30 6.82
N TRP A 35 -2.55 -19.33 7.29
CA TRP A 35 -1.87 -20.30 6.43
C TRP A 35 -2.86 -20.99 5.48
N LEU A 36 -4.01 -21.41 6.00
CA LEU A 36 -5.05 -22.07 5.21
C LEU A 36 -5.65 -21.12 4.16
N ALA A 37 -6.00 -19.90 4.54
CA ALA A 37 -6.57 -18.91 3.64
C ALA A 37 -5.56 -18.48 2.56
N ASP A 38 -4.28 -18.36 2.91
CA ASP A 38 -3.23 -18.07 1.94
C ASP A 38 -3.06 -19.22 0.94
N LYS A 39 -3.10 -20.47 1.41
CA LYS A 39 -2.98 -21.66 0.56
C LYS A 39 -4.14 -21.83 -0.42
N VAL A 40 -5.37 -21.51 0.00
CA VAL A 40 -6.60 -21.74 -0.78
C VAL A 40 -6.96 -20.53 -1.63
N LEU A 41 -6.87 -19.33 -1.08
CA LEU A 41 -7.39 -18.09 -1.68
C LEU A 41 -6.30 -17.09 -2.07
N HIS A 42 -5.01 -17.34 -1.74
CA HIS A 42 -3.91 -16.36 -1.86
C HIS A 42 -4.22 -15.04 -1.14
N ALA A 43 -5.02 -15.13 -0.07
CA ALA A 43 -5.54 -14.00 0.68
C ALA A 43 -5.54 -14.31 2.19
N GLY A 44 -4.36 -14.49 2.78
CA GLY A 44 -4.19 -14.85 4.20
C GLY A 44 -4.89 -13.91 5.19
N LEU A 45 -5.08 -12.63 4.83
CA LEU A 45 -5.79 -11.64 5.65
C LEU A 45 -7.25 -12.04 5.95
N ILE A 46 -7.91 -12.75 5.03
CA ILE A 46 -9.30 -13.17 5.18
C ILE A 46 -9.42 -14.19 6.33
N GLY A 47 -8.44 -15.09 6.46
CA GLY A 47 -8.39 -16.05 7.56
C GLY A 47 -8.39 -15.37 8.92
N LYS A 48 -7.53 -14.34 9.09
CA LYS A 48 -7.46 -13.58 10.34
C LYS A 48 -8.77 -12.88 10.71
N ILE A 49 -9.44 -12.29 9.72
CA ILE A 49 -10.75 -11.63 9.90
C ILE A 49 -11.81 -12.65 10.33
N ILE A 50 -11.85 -13.83 9.70
CA ILE A 50 -12.79 -14.91 10.06
C ILE A 50 -12.57 -15.38 11.50
N VAL A 51 -11.31 -15.53 11.94
CA VAL A 51 -11.03 -15.91 13.33
C VAL A 51 -11.50 -14.82 14.29
N GLY A 52 -11.26 -13.54 13.95
CA GLY A 52 -11.80 -12.42 14.71
C GLY A 52 -13.32 -12.49 14.85
N LEU A 53 -14.01 -12.77 13.76
CA LEU A 53 -15.47 -12.93 13.72
C LEU A 53 -15.98 -14.05 14.64
N ILE A 54 -15.31 -15.20 14.61
CA ILE A 54 -15.67 -16.39 15.40
C ILE A 54 -15.41 -16.14 16.90
N TYR A 55 -14.23 -15.61 17.24
CA TYR A 55 -13.83 -15.41 18.63
C TYR A 55 -14.45 -14.16 19.27
N GLY A 56 -14.79 -13.14 18.48
CA GLY A 56 -15.36 -11.89 18.96
C GLY A 56 -16.89 -11.92 19.10
N VAL A 57 -17.45 -10.76 19.48
CA VAL A 57 -18.89 -10.55 19.70
C VAL A 57 -19.80 -11.02 18.55
N PRO A 58 -19.46 -10.86 17.25
CA PRO A 58 -20.42 -11.10 16.17
C PRO A 58 -20.94 -12.54 16.03
N ILE A 59 -20.17 -13.56 16.43
CA ILE A 59 -20.57 -14.97 16.30
C ILE A 59 -20.44 -15.72 17.63
N GLY A 60 -19.21 -15.99 18.08
CA GLY A 60 -18.98 -16.91 19.19
C GLY A 60 -18.83 -16.23 20.53
N ASN A 61 -18.42 -14.96 20.55
CA ASN A 61 -18.13 -14.17 21.74
C ASN A 61 -17.30 -14.95 22.79
N ILE A 62 -16.30 -15.70 22.30
CA ILE A 62 -15.45 -16.61 23.09
C ILE A 62 -14.40 -15.80 23.84
N LEU A 63 -13.85 -14.77 23.20
CA LEU A 63 -12.85 -13.88 23.76
C LEU A 63 -13.50 -12.79 24.61
N ALA A 64 -13.03 -12.58 25.84
CA ALA A 64 -13.57 -11.54 26.72
C ALA A 64 -13.40 -10.14 26.11
N LEU A 65 -14.31 -9.22 26.46
CA LEU A 65 -14.38 -7.90 25.83
C LEU A 65 -13.11 -7.07 26.09
N GLU A 66 -12.51 -7.21 27.26
CA GLU A 66 -11.28 -6.51 27.65
C GLU A 66 -10.11 -6.90 26.73
N TRP A 67 -10.05 -8.16 26.30
CA TRP A 67 -9.06 -8.64 25.34
C TRP A 67 -9.36 -8.16 23.92
N GLN A 68 -10.63 -8.10 23.52
CA GLN A 68 -11.02 -7.55 22.22
C GLN A 68 -10.61 -6.07 22.10
N GLU A 69 -10.85 -5.26 23.13
CA GLU A 69 -10.43 -3.85 23.19
C GLU A 69 -8.89 -3.72 23.19
N THR A 70 -8.21 -4.58 23.94
CA THR A 70 -6.74 -4.62 23.99
C THR A 70 -6.14 -4.94 22.61
N PHE A 71 -6.67 -5.96 21.92
CA PHE A 71 -6.20 -6.33 20.59
C PHE A 71 -6.58 -5.31 19.51
N LEU A 72 -7.67 -4.57 19.69
CA LEU A 72 -8.00 -3.41 18.85
C LEU A 72 -6.91 -2.34 19.00
N ALA A 73 -6.53 -1.96 20.22
CA ALA A 73 -5.48 -0.98 20.46
C ALA A 73 -4.10 -1.43 19.93
N LEU A 74 -3.69 -2.67 20.22
CA LEU A 74 -2.45 -3.24 19.69
C LEU A 74 -2.48 -3.36 18.17
N GLY A 75 -3.62 -3.75 17.60
CA GLY A 75 -3.83 -3.81 16.17
C GLY A 75 -3.68 -2.44 15.50
N TYR A 76 -4.18 -1.37 16.11
CA TYR A 76 -4.02 -0.02 15.59
C TYR A 76 -2.54 0.45 15.61
N ILE A 77 -1.77 0.08 16.64
CA ILE A 77 -0.30 0.27 16.64
C ILE A 77 0.33 -0.52 15.50
N GLY A 78 -0.09 -1.78 15.32
CA GLY A 78 0.34 -2.62 14.20
C GLY A 78 0.10 -1.98 12.84
N LEU A 79 -1.07 -1.38 12.64
CA LEU A 79 -1.40 -0.66 11.42
C LEU A 79 -0.46 0.54 11.18
N ILE A 80 -0.21 1.35 12.21
CA ILE A 80 0.73 2.49 12.12
C ILE A 80 2.10 1.99 11.66
N ILE A 81 2.56 0.87 12.22
CA ILE A 81 3.85 0.27 11.88
C ILE A 81 3.85 -0.31 10.45
N ILE A 82 2.77 -0.95 9.99
CA ILE A 82 2.63 -1.40 8.59
C ILE A 82 2.78 -0.24 7.61
N ILE A 83 2.11 0.88 7.90
CA ILE A 83 2.12 2.04 7.01
C ILE A 83 3.49 2.73 7.06
N PHE A 84 4.13 2.77 8.23
CA PHE A 84 5.51 3.22 8.37
C PHE A 84 6.50 2.33 7.59
N GLU A 85 6.35 1.01 7.66
CA GLU A 85 7.14 0.05 6.89
C GLU A 85 6.95 0.25 5.37
N GLY A 86 5.72 0.49 4.93
CA GLY A 86 5.42 0.86 3.54
C GLY A 86 6.16 2.13 3.11
N GLY A 87 6.17 3.16 3.96
CA GLY A 87 6.97 4.38 3.72
C GLY A 87 8.48 4.14 3.74
N LEU A 88 8.97 3.18 4.53
CA LEU A 88 10.39 2.84 4.62
C LEU A 88 10.91 2.08 3.39
N THR A 89 10.05 1.29 2.76
CA THR A 89 10.37 0.41 1.63
C THR A 89 10.03 0.98 0.26
N ILE A 90 9.31 2.11 0.22
CA ILE A 90 8.88 2.77 -1.01
C ILE A 90 10.06 3.18 -1.91
N ARG A 91 9.89 2.94 -3.22
CA ARG A 91 10.84 3.32 -4.27
C ARG A 91 10.39 4.60 -4.98
N LEU A 92 10.68 5.76 -4.37
CA LEU A 92 10.33 7.07 -4.95
C LEU A 92 10.93 7.28 -6.35
N ASP A 93 12.08 6.67 -6.63
CA ASP A 93 12.76 6.74 -7.94
C ASP A 93 11.85 6.28 -9.08
N LEU A 94 11.05 5.23 -8.85
CA LEU A 94 10.16 4.65 -9.85
C LEU A 94 8.97 5.58 -10.16
N LEU A 95 8.45 6.22 -9.12
CA LEU A 95 7.37 7.20 -9.21
C LEU A 95 7.80 8.42 -10.02
N TRP A 96 9.01 8.94 -9.80
CA TRP A 96 9.53 10.08 -10.57
C TRP A 96 9.77 9.76 -12.05
N GLN A 97 10.15 8.52 -12.39
CA GLN A 97 10.38 8.12 -13.79
C GLN A 97 9.10 8.06 -14.63
N ASN A 98 7.94 7.79 -14.02
CA ASN A 98 6.67 7.64 -14.73
C ASN A 98 5.57 8.52 -14.11
N LEU A 99 5.92 9.70 -13.60
CA LEU A 99 5.04 10.52 -12.76
C LEU A 99 3.71 10.83 -13.44
N LEU A 100 3.73 11.40 -14.64
CA LEU A 100 2.49 11.82 -15.33
C LEU A 100 1.55 10.65 -15.59
N LEU A 101 2.10 9.53 -16.07
CA LEU A 101 1.34 8.34 -16.38
C LEU A 101 0.75 7.70 -15.11
N SER A 102 1.58 7.54 -14.08
CA SER A 102 1.17 6.93 -12.80
C SER A 102 0.17 7.80 -12.06
N THR A 103 0.32 9.12 -12.09
CA THR A 103 -0.64 10.07 -11.51
C THR A 103 -1.97 10.03 -12.25
N SER A 104 -1.99 9.93 -13.58
CA SER A 104 -3.26 9.79 -14.32
C SER A 104 -3.97 8.46 -14.02
N ALA A 105 -3.21 7.36 -13.91
CA ALA A 105 -3.74 6.06 -13.52
C ALA A 105 -4.28 6.09 -12.08
N ALA A 106 -3.55 6.66 -11.13
CA ALA A 106 -4.01 6.82 -9.75
C ALA A 106 -5.25 7.71 -9.65
N LEU A 107 -5.26 8.84 -10.36
CA LEU A 107 -6.41 9.76 -10.36
C LEU A 107 -7.68 9.07 -10.88
N LEU A 108 -7.59 8.33 -11.98
CA LEU A 108 -8.72 7.51 -12.46
C LEU A 108 -9.03 6.36 -11.48
N GLY A 109 -8.02 5.77 -10.86
CA GLY A 109 -8.13 4.72 -9.86
C GLY A 109 -8.87 5.17 -8.60
N VAL A 110 -8.81 6.45 -8.25
CA VAL A 110 -9.53 7.05 -7.12
C VAL A 110 -10.89 7.59 -7.55
N LEU A 111 -10.94 8.41 -8.59
CA LEU A 111 -12.15 9.12 -9.00
C LEU A 111 -13.22 8.17 -9.59
N THR A 112 -12.81 7.16 -10.37
CA THR A 112 -13.78 6.27 -11.03
C THR A 112 -14.59 5.45 -10.01
N PRO A 113 -13.97 4.76 -9.03
CA PRO A 113 -14.74 4.08 -7.98
C PRO A 113 -15.65 5.01 -7.17
N ILE A 114 -15.18 6.23 -6.85
CA ILE A 114 -16.00 7.21 -6.13
C ILE A 114 -17.22 7.60 -6.99
N ALA A 115 -17.01 7.98 -8.26
CA ALA A 115 -18.08 8.37 -9.16
C ALA A 115 -19.10 7.24 -9.40
N LEU A 116 -18.63 6.00 -9.58
CA LEU A 116 -19.50 4.83 -9.72
C LEU A 116 -20.27 4.53 -8.43
N THR A 117 -19.66 4.78 -7.27
CA THR A 117 -20.37 4.65 -5.98
C THR A 117 -21.45 5.71 -5.85
N PHE A 118 -21.19 6.95 -6.23
CA PHE A 118 -22.25 7.97 -6.28
C PHE A 118 -23.37 7.57 -7.23
N ALA A 119 -23.05 7.06 -8.42
CA ALA A 119 -24.08 6.57 -9.34
C ALA A 119 -24.92 5.45 -8.67
N LEU A 120 -24.30 4.44 -8.07
CA LEU A 120 -25.06 3.31 -7.51
C LEU A 120 -25.75 3.62 -6.17
N PHE A 121 -25.04 4.18 -5.19
CA PHE A 121 -25.54 4.40 -3.84
C PHE A 121 -26.49 5.59 -3.76
N TYR A 122 -26.10 6.73 -4.34
CA TYR A 122 -26.94 7.93 -4.27
C TYR A 122 -28.16 7.81 -5.20
N THR A 123 -27.98 7.43 -6.46
CA THR A 123 -29.11 7.36 -7.41
C THR A 123 -29.87 6.03 -7.38
N GLY A 124 -29.16 4.91 -7.17
CA GLY A 124 -29.77 3.57 -7.22
C GLY A 124 -30.32 3.09 -5.88
N PHE A 125 -29.59 3.28 -4.78
CA PHE A 125 -29.99 2.80 -3.44
C PHE A 125 -30.61 3.88 -2.56
N GLY A 126 -30.62 5.15 -3.00
CA GLY A 126 -31.20 6.27 -2.25
C GLY A 126 -30.41 6.66 -0.99
N CYS A 127 -29.13 6.31 -0.92
CA CYS A 127 -28.21 6.68 0.17
C CYS A 127 -27.85 8.17 0.12
N GLY A 128 -27.38 8.71 1.25
CA GLY A 128 -26.92 10.10 1.31
C GLY A 128 -25.64 10.34 0.48
N PRO A 129 -25.34 11.59 0.07
CA PRO A 129 -24.14 11.89 -0.71
C PRO A 129 -22.85 11.68 0.10
N LEU A 130 -22.85 12.01 1.40
CA LEU A 130 -21.71 11.75 2.29
C LEU A 130 -21.52 10.26 2.52
N GLU A 131 -22.61 9.50 2.59
CA GLU A 131 -22.59 8.04 2.71
C GLU A 131 -21.96 7.38 1.47
N ALA A 132 -22.40 7.80 0.27
CA ALA A 132 -21.82 7.34 -0.99
C ALA A 132 -20.33 7.74 -1.13
N PHE A 133 -19.94 8.91 -0.63
CA PHE A 133 -18.54 9.34 -0.58
C PHE A 133 -17.68 8.45 0.31
N ILE A 134 -18.14 8.15 1.53
CA ILE A 134 -17.42 7.29 2.49
C ILE A 134 -17.24 5.89 1.90
N VAL A 135 -18.32 5.31 1.37
CA VAL A 135 -18.29 3.98 0.72
C VAL A 135 -17.36 3.99 -0.50
N GLY A 136 -17.43 5.02 -1.33
CA GLY A 136 -16.62 5.13 -2.55
C GLY A 136 -15.14 5.31 -2.25
N THR A 137 -14.83 6.04 -1.17
CA THR A 137 -13.46 6.19 -0.66
C THR A 137 -12.90 4.85 -0.16
N ALA A 138 -13.68 4.07 0.58
CA ALA A 138 -13.26 2.75 1.03
C ALA A 138 -12.90 1.82 -0.14
N LEU A 139 -13.70 1.89 -1.21
CA LEU A 139 -13.47 1.15 -2.45
C LEU A 139 -12.64 1.93 -3.47
N CYS A 140 -11.87 2.95 -3.10
CA CYS A 140 -10.89 3.54 -4.01
C CYS A 140 -9.48 2.98 -3.75
N SER A 141 -9.17 2.65 -2.49
CA SER A 141 -7.90 2.06 -2.05
C SER A 141 -7.63 0.68 -2.64
N THR A 142 -6.40 0.45 -3.08
CA THR A 142 -5.96 -0.73 -3.86
C THR A 142 -4.97 -1.54 -3.02
N SER A 143 -5.12 -2.87 -2.95
CA SER A 143 -4.11 -3.72 -2.27
C SER A 143 -3.21 -4.41 -3.28
N LEU A 144 -1.97 -3.94 -3.35
CA LEU A 144 -0.96 -4.60 -4.18
C LEU A 144 -0.42 -5.90 -3.58
N GLY A 145 -0.49 -6.07 -2.25
CA GLY A 145 0.16 -7.20 -1.57
C GLY A 145 -0.32 -8.57 -2.08
N THR A 146 -1.63 -8.79 -2.11
CA THR A 146 -2.22 -10.05 -2.60
C THR A 146 -2.02 -10.24 -4.10
N THR A 147 -2.14 -9.16 -4.87
CA THR A 147 -1.90 -9.17 -6.31
C THR A 147 -0.45 -9.56 -6.64
N PHE A 148 0.55 -9.03 -5.93
CA PHE A 148 1.96 -9.37 -6.17
C PHE A 148 2.31 -10.81 -5.82
N VAL A 149 1.72 -11.37 -4.76
CA VAL A 149 1.89 -12.79 -4.45
C VAL A 149 1.44 -13.64 -5.63
N VAL A 150 0.30 -13.31 -6.24
CA VAL A 150 -0.19 -14.02 -7.43
C VAL A 150 0.65 -13.74 -8.67
N ILE A 151 1.08 -12.49 -8.91
CA ILE A 151 1.97 -12.14 -10.03
C ILE A 151 3.28 -12.95 -9.95
N ASN A 152 3.88 -13.03 -8.77
CA ASN A 152 5.13 -13.76 -8.54
C ASN A 152 4.94 -15.28 -8.61
N SER A 153 3.78 -15.80 -8.20
CA SER A 153 3.48 -17.24 -8.23
C SER A 153 3.08 -17.72 -9.63
N ALA A 154 2.35 -16.90 -10.40
CA ALA A 154 1.88 -17.23 -11.74
C ALA A 154 3.00 -17.17 -12.79
N SER A 155 4.13 -16.53 -12.48
CA SER A 155 5.21 -16.29 -13.44
C SER A 155 6.55 -16.80 -12.95
N SER A 156 6.84 -18.07 -13.20
CA SER A 156 8.18 -18.62 -12.97
C SER A 156 9.23 -18.13 -14.00
N LYS A 157 8.82 -17.40 -15.07
CA LYS A 157 9.69 -17.02 -16.20
C LYS A 157 9.97 -15.53 -16.35
N HIS A 158 9.08 -14.64 -15.89
CA HIS A 158 9.21 -13.20 -16.10
C HIS A 158 8.89 -12.41 -14.82
N ASP A 159 9.79 -11.52 -14.42
CA ASP A 159 9.54 -10.56 -13.34
C ASP A 159 8.70 -9.39 -13.86
N PHE A 160 7.38 -9.50 -13.71
CA PHE A 160 6.43 -8.47 -14.15
C PHE A 160 6.60 -7.14 -13.42
N ALA A 161 7.20 -7.11 -12.22
CA ALA A 161 7.47 -5.86 -11.50
C ALA A 161 8.50 -4.98 -12.25
N GLN A 162 9.38 -5.58 -13.04
CA GLN A 162 10.39 -4.88 -13.85
C GLN A 162 9.88 -4.42 -15.22
N THR A 163 8.65 -4.81 -15.59
CA THR A 163 8.03 -4.26 -16.80
C THR A 163 7.69 -2.79 -16.62
N ARG A 164 7.59 -2.05 -17.73
CA ARG A 164 7.17 -0.64 -17.66
C ARG A 164 5.76 -0.52 -17.07
N VAL A 165 4.83 -1.43 -17.43
CA VAL A 165 3.48 -1.46 -16.83
C VAL A 165 3.52 -1.84 -15.37
N GLY A 166 4.38 -2.79 -14.97
CA GLY A 166 4.61 -3.12 -13.57
C GLY A 166 5.11 -1.92 -12.77
N THR A 167 6.04 -1.14 -13.31
CA THR A 167 6.54 0.09 -12.68
C THR A 167 5.43 1.14 -12.50
N VAL A 168 4.59 1.30 -13.52
CA VAL A 168 3.43 2.21 -13.50
C VAL A 168 2.38 1.73 -12.49
N LEU A 169 2.09 0.42 -12.46
CA LEU A 169 1.19 -0.21 -11.49
C LEU A 169 1.67 0.04 -10.06
N ILE A 170 2.94 -0.20 -9.76
CA ILE A 170 3.54 0.02 -8.44
C ILE A 170 3.42 1.50 -8.05
N SER A 171 3.78 2.40 -8.97
CA SER A 171 3.76 3.85 -8.72
C SER A 171 2.34 4.39 -8.55
N ALA A 172 1.38 3.91 -9.35
CA ALA A 172 -0.02 4.31 -9.26
C ALA A 172 -0.67 3.82 -7.97
N ALA A 173 -0.39 2.59 -7.54
CA ALA A 173 -0.93 2.07 -6.30
C ALA A 173 -0.36 2.76 -5.05
N ILE A 174 0.92 3.13 -5.06
CA ILE A 174 1.50 3.99 -4.02
C ILE A 174 0.72 5.32 -3.91
N LEU A 175 0.42 5.94 -5.05
CA LEU A 175 -0.37 7.18 -5.09
C LEU A 175 -1.82 6.95 -4.62
N ASP A 176 -2.45 5.85 -5.02
CA ASP A 176 -3.79 5.44 -4.53
C ASP A 176 -3.80 5.29 -3.00
N ASP A 177 -2.79 4.66 -2.41
CA ASP A 177 -2.69 4.47 -0.96
C ASP A 177 -2.49 5.81 -0.25
N VAL A 178 -1.58 6.66 -0.76
CA VAL A 178 -1.40 8.02 -0.23
C VAL A 178 -2.70 8.82 -0.30
N CYS A 179 -3.40 8.79 -1.44
CA CYS A 179 -4.70 9.44 -1.60
C CYS A 179 -5.73 8.86 -0.62
N GLY A 180 -5.78 7.54 -0.43
CA GLY A 180 -6.64 6.88 0.53
C GLY A 180 -6.40 7.36 1.97
N LEU A 181 -5.13 7.45 2.39
CA LEU A 181 -4.76 7.96 3.71
C LEU A 181 -5.14 9.44 3.90
N VAL A 182 -5.06 10.26 2.85
CA VAL A 182 -5.56 11.64 2.89
C VAL A 182 -7.09 11.65 3.03
N LEU A 183 -7.80 10.83 2.25
CA LEU A 183 -9.26 10.77 2.32
C LEU A 183 -9.78 10.23 3.66
N VAL A 184 -9.03 9.37 4.37
CA VAL A 184 -9.33 9.00 5.77
C VAL A 184 -9.46 10.25 6.65
N SER A 185 -8.51 11.19 6.56
CA SER A 185 -8.59 12.42 7.36
C SER A 185 -9.74 13.34 6.97
N VAL A 186 -10.14 13.33 5.70
CA VAL A 186 -11.35 14.03 5.26
C VAL A 186 -12.56 13.43 5.96
N ILE A 187 -12.71 12.10 5.94
CA ILE A 187 -13.83 11.37 6.56
C ILE A 187 -13.92 11.66 8.06
N SER A 188 -12.82 11.56 8.81
CA SER A 188 -12.83 11.84 10.26
C SER A 188 -13.25 13.27 10.59
N GLN A 189 -12.93 14.25 9.74
CA GLN A 189 -13.35 15.65 9.94
C GLN A 189 -14.80 15.92 9.56
N LEU A 190 -15.46 15.04 8.79
CA LEU A 190 -16.89 15.23 8.45
C LEU A 190 -17.78 15.19 9.71
N ARG A 191 -17.33 14.59 10.81
CA ARG A 191 -18.04 14.55 12.09
C ARG A 191 -18.53 15.93 12.55
N ASP A 192 -17.74 16.98 12.30
CA ASP A 192 -17.97 18.33 12.85
C ASP A 192 -18.65 19.30 11.87
N ILE A 193 -19.26 18.82 10.77
CA ILE A 193 -19.87 19.66 9.72
C ILE A 193 -20.95 20.62 10.25
N LYS A 194 -21.66 20.28 11.33
CA LYS A 194 -22.84 21.04 11.79
C LYS A 194 -22.54 22.52 12.13
N ASN A 195 -21.28 22.88 12.41
CA ASN A 195 -20.89 24.22 12.85
C ASN A 195 -19.82 24.89 11.96
N ALA A 196 -19.43 24.28 10.83
CA ALA A 196 -18.26 24.72 10.06
C ALA A 196 -18.55 24.87 8.55
N ASN A 197 -17.80 25.76 7.89
CA ASN A 197 -17.82 25.87 6.44
C ASN A 197 -17.37 24.55 5.80
N LEU A 198 -18.26 23.91 5.03
CA LEU A 198 -17.98 22.61 4.38
C LEU A 198 -16.66 22.62 3.58
N GLY A 199 -16.37 23.73 2.89
CA GLY A 199 -15.12 23.90 2.14
C GLY A 199 -13.88 23.91 3.04
N TRP A 200 -13.97 24.42 4.27
CA TRP A 200 -12.86 24.37 5.23
C TRP A 200 -12.71 22.99 5.87
N VAL A 201 -13.82 22.31 6.17
CA VAL A 201 -13.81 20.94 6.72
C VAL A 201 -13.13 19.96 5.77
N ILE A 202 -13.37 20.08 4.46
CA ILE A 202 -12.73 19.24 3.44
C ILE A 202 -11.35 19.78 3.08
N GLY A 203 -11.22 21.10 2.91
CA GLY A 203 -10.00 21.74 2.45
C GLY A 203 -8.84 21.66 3.45
N ARG A 204 -9.12 21.72 4.76
CA ARG A 204 -8.09 21.65 5.81
C ARG A 204 -7.28 20.36 5.77
N PRO A 205 -7.86 19.13 5.82
CA PRO A 205 -7.08 17.90 5.77
C PRO A 205 -6.31 17.70 4.46
N ILE A 206 -6.88 18.14 3.33
CA ILE A 206 -6.21 18.07 2.03
C ILE A 206 -5.01 19.03 2.00
N LEU A 207 -5.19 20.28 2.46
CA LEU A 207 -4.12 21.27 2.54
C LEU A 207 -3.03 20.83 3.52
N ALA A 208 -3.41 20.36 4.71
CA ALA A 208 -2.47 19.86 5.71
C ALA A 208 -1.64 18.70 5.17
N SER A 209 -2.29 17.71 4.56
CA SER A 209 -1.61 16.57 3.93
C SER A 209 -0.71 17.00 2.76
N GLY A 210 -1.18 17.93 1.91
CA GLY A 210 -0.39 18.46 0.80
C GLY A 210 0.86 19.23 1.26
N LEU A 211 0.71 20.09 2.28
CA LEU A 211 1.84 20.79 2.89
C LEU A 211 2.81 19.82 3.54
N MET A 212 2.32 18.82 4.28
CA MET A 212 3.19 17.78 4.83
C MET A 212 3.93 17.02 3.72
N ALA A 213 3.26 16.61 2.64
CA ALA A 213 3.88 15.90 1.52
C ALA A 213 5.00 16.71 0.84
N ILE A 214 4.88 18.04 0.77
CA ILE A 214 5.88 18.94 0.19
C ILE A 214 6.99 19.27 1.19
N LEU A 215 6.64 19.65 2.42
CA LEU A 215 7.60 20.09 3.44
C LEU A 215 8.49 18.94 3.93
N THR A 216 7.97 17.72 3.93
CA THR A 216 8.69 16.51 4.37
C THR A 216 9.98 16.25 3.58
N PRO A 217 9.96 16.12 2.24
CA PRO A 217 11.19 15.94 1.46
C PRO A 217 12.10 17.17 1.50
N LEU A 218 11.55 18.37 1.63
CA LEU A 218 12.33 19.59 1.84
C LEU A 218 13.09 19.55 3.17
N ALA A 219 12.41 19.22 4.26
CA ALA A 219 13.02 19.06 5.58
C ALA A 219 14.05 17.91 5.60
N ALA A 220 13.76 16.80 4.93
CA ALA A 220 14.70 15.69 4.77
C ALA A 220 16.00 16.15 4.08
N LYS A 221 15.89 16.91 2.98
CA LYS A 221 17.04 17.37 2.20
C LYS A 221 17.82 18.50 2.87
N PHE A 222 17.13 19.49 3.45
CA PHE A 222 17.75 20.74 3.91
C PHE A 222 18.00 20.81 5.42
N VAL A 223 17.27 20.04 6.23
CA VAL A 223 17.43 20.05 7.70
C VAL A 223 18.09 18.77 8.16
N LEU A 224 17.45 17.63 7.90
CA LEU A 224 17.91 16.34 8.41
C LEU A 224 19.18 15.88 7.69
N GLY A 225 19.26 16.01 6.36
CA GLY A 225 20.44 15.63 5.58
C GLY A 225 21.74 16.29 6.09
N PRO A 226 21.81 17.63 6.24
CA PRO A 226 22.97 18.32 6.80
C PRO A 226 23.22 17.96 8.26
N LEU A 227 22.17 17.85 9.08
CA LEU A 227 22.28 17.47 10.49
C LEU A 227 22.95 16.09 10.65
N PHE A 228 22.56 15.10 9.84
CA PHE A 228 23.17 13.76 9.84
C PHE A 228 24.60 13.73 9.27
N ARG A 229 25.00 14.75 8.49
CA ARG A 229 26.36 14.89 7.98
C ARG A 229 27.31 15.57 8.97
N LEU A 230 26.80 16.22 10.03
CA LEU A 230 27.65 16.89 11.01
C LEU A 230 28.57 15.88 11.74
N PRO A 231 29.89 16.16 11.80
CA PRO A 231 30.87 15.24 12.40
C PRO A 231 30.59 14.96 13.89
N ALA A 232 30.02 15.93 14.62
CA ALA A 232 29.64 15.77 16.02
C ALA A 232 28.56 14.68 16.25
N ILE A 233 27.56 14.61 15.37
CA ILE A 233 26.48 13.60 15.45
C ILE A 233 27.01 12.25 14.94
N LYS A 234 27.76 12.28 13.83
CA LYS A 234 28.37 11.09 13.22
C LYS A 234 29.36 10.37 14.14
N ALA A 235 30.15 11.12 14.92
CA ALA A 235 31.12 10.57 15.86
C ALA A 235 30.50 10.13 17.20
N ARG A 236 29.41 10.77 17.65
CA ARG A 236 28.82 10.49 18.97
C ARG A 236 27.71 9.43 18.95
N PHE A 237 26.89 9.35 17.90
CA PHE A 237 25.73 8.44 17.86
C PHE A 237 26.00 7.10 17.15
N PHE A 238 26.88 7.06 16.15
CA PHE A 238 26.97 5.92 15.24
C PHE A 238 28.04 4.83 15.50
N PRO A 239 29.16 5.05 16.23
CA PRO A 239 30.24 4.07 16.24
C PRO A 239 30.07 2.88 17.20
N LYS A 240 29.07 2.86 18.10
CA LYS A 240 28.89 1.74 19.07
C LYS A 240 27.48 1.10 19.14
N PHE A 241 26.43 1.77 18.66
CA PHE A 241 25.04 1.32 18.83
C PHE A 241 24.22 1.34 17.52
N GLY A 242 24.83 0.96 16.38
CA GLY A 242 24.25 1.18 15.04
C GLY A 242 22.76 0.84 14.89
N HIS A 243 22.33 -0.36 15.31
CA HIS A 243 20.92 -0.74 15.24
C HIS A 243 20.03 -0.06 16.30
N ILE A 244 20.52 0.10 17.53
CA ILE A 244 19.73 0.70 18.63
C ILE A 244 19.51 2.19 18.36
N ALA A 245 20.53 2.91 17.89
CA ALA A 245 20.41 4.31 17.49
C ALA A 245 19.43 4.47 16.32
N ASN A 246 19.50 3.58 15.32
CA ASN A 246 18.54 3.57 14.21
C ASN A 246 17.10 3.33 14.71
N MET A 247 16.90 2.41 15.66
CA MET A 247 15.60 2.12 16.26
C MET A 247 15.04 3.32 17.02
N ILE A 248 15.84 3.93 17.90
CA ILE A 248 15.45 5.13 18.65
C ILE A 248 15.07 6.25 17.69
N LEU A 249 15.86 6.47 16.64
CA LEU A 249 15.54 7.49 15.64
C LEU A 249 14.22 7.19 14.92
N MET A 250 13.99 5.95 14.48
CA MET A 250 12.74 5.56 13.82
C MET A 250 11.54 5.86 14.71
N VAL A 251 11.60 5.46 15.99
CA VAL A 251 10.52 5.70 16.96
C VAL A 251 10.30 7.20 17.20
N LEU A 252 11.37 7.99 17.36
CA LEU A 252 11.27 9.43 17.57
C LEU A 252 10.67 10.15 16.34
N VAL A 253 11.12 9.81 15.13
CA VAL A 253 10.58 10.39 13.89
C VAL A 253 9.12 9.98 13.72
N LEU A 254 8.77 8.72 13.95
CA LEU A 254 7.38 8.25 13.91
C LEU A 254 6.50 9.03 14.89
N CYS A 255 6.91 9.16 16.15
CA CYS A 255 6.15 9.92 17.16
C CYS A 255 6.00 11.39 16.78
N ALA A 256 7.07 12.03 16.27
CA ALA A 256 7.04 13.41 15.84
C ALA A 256 6.04 13.62 14.69
N PHE A 257 6.07 12.76 13.67
CA PHE A 257 5.16 12.85 12.54
C PHE A 257 3.70 12.52 12.90
N LEU A 258 3.47 11.57 13.81
CA LEU A 258 2.13 11.31 14.35
C LEU A 258 1.57 12.54 15.07
N ALA A 259 2.38 13.20 15.91
CA ALA A 259 1.99 14.44 16.58
C ALA A 259 1.74 15.58 15.59
N ILE A 260 2.64 15.80 14.62
CA ILE A 260 2.49 16.82 13.59
C ILE A 260 1.20 16.60 12.79
N ALA A 261 0.92 15.36 12.37
CA ALA A 261 -0.30 15.03 11.65
C ALA A 261 -1.55 15.33 12.49
N ALA A 262 -1.56 14.90 13.75
CA ALA A 262 -2.68 15.14 14.67
C ALA A 262 -2.96 16.63 14.88
N TYR A 263 -1.93 17.46 15.10
CA TYR A 263 -2.10 18.91 15.28
C TYR A 263 -2.42 19.65 13.98
N ALA A 264 -1.86 19.24 12.84
CA ALA A 264 -2.15 19.83 11.54
C ALA A 264 -3.58 19.53 11.06
N GLY A 265 -4.20 18.46 11.58
CA GLY A 265 -5.47 17.94 11.08
C GLY A 265 -5.28 17.07 9.83
N ALA A 266 -4.12 16.45 9.67
CA ALA A 266 -3.89 15.40 8.67
C ALA A 266 -4.11 14.02 9.30
N SER A 267 -4.15 12.97 8.46
CA SER A 267 -4.27 11.59 8.95
C SER A 267 -3.00 11.18 9.70
N GLY A 268 -3.15 10.65 10.92
CA GLY A 268 -2.03 10.06 11.66
C GLY A 268 -1.33 8.95 10.86
N LEU A 269 -2.11 8.16 10.11
CA LEU A 269 -1.58 7.12 9.22
C LEU A 269 -0.75 7.72 8.08
N PHE A 270 -1.17 8.84 7.51
CA PHE A 270 -0.37 9.56 6.52
C PHE A 270 0.92 10.13 7.11
N GLY A 271 0.87 10.62 8.36
CA GLY A 271 2.06 11.01 9.12
C GLY A 271 3.04 9.84 9.29
N ALA A 272 2.55 8.65 9.64
CA ALA A 272 3.37 7.44 9.76
C ALA A 272 4.04 7.05 8.43
N PHE A 273 3.30 7.13 7.33
CA PHE A 273 3.85 6.89 5.99
C PHE A 273 4.99 7.87 5.68
N LEU A 274 4.77 9.18 5.89
CA LEU A 274 5.79 10.21 5.66
C LEU A 274 7.01 10.02 6.56
N ALA A 275 6.82 9.64 7.83
CA ALA A 275 7.93 9.29 8.72
C ALA A 275 8.82 8.20 8.14
N GLY A 276 8.22 7.13 7.61
CA GLY A 276 8.95 6.05 6.93
C GLY A 276 9.74 6.57 5.73
N THR A 277 9.11 7.41 4.90
CA THR A 277 9.76 7.99 3.70
C THR A 277 10.94 8.91 4.04
N VAL A 278 10.84 9.67 5.13
CA VAL A 278 11.95 10.52 5.60
C VAL A 278 13.09 9.65 6.06
N VAL A 279 12.81 8.66 6.91
CA VAL A 279 13.82 7.76 7.44
C VAL A 279 14.55 7.02 6.32
N SER A 280 13.83 6.55 5.30
CA SER A 280 14.44 5.87 4.14
C SER A 280 15.33 6.80 3.31
N SER A 281 15.00 8.09 3.24
CA SER A 281 15.80 9.11 2.54
C SER A 281 17.05 9.57 3.29
N LEU A 282 17.18 9.26 4.59
CA LEU A 282 18.34 9.68 5.36
C LEU A 282 19.61 8.95 4.87
N PRO A 283 20.77 9.64 4.84
CA PRO A 283 22.01 9.04 4.35
C PRO A 283 22.49 7.88 5.24
N SER A 284 21.99 6.67 4.99
CA SER A 284 22.74 5.46 5.32
C SER A 284 23.87 5.38 4.28
N LYS A 285 25.13 5.32 4.71
CA LYS A 285 26.30 5.30 3.81
C LYS A 285 26.26 4.06 2.91
N GLN A 286 25.55 4.16 1.79
CA GLN A 286 25.61 3.23 0.68
C GLN A 286 25.38 4.02 -0.62
N HIS A 287 26.21 5.03 -0.83
CA HIS A 287 26.53 5.51 -2.17
C HIS A 287 27.94 5.02 -2.46
N SER A 288 28.02 3.87 -3.13
CA SER A 288 29.17 3.56 -3.98
C SER A 288 29.23 4.64 -5.05
N HIS A 289 30.07 5.65 -4.83
CA HIS A 289 30.57 6.49 -5.90
C HIS A 289 31.48 5.63 -6.79
N PRO A 290 31.42 5.73 -8.12
CA PRO A 290 32.37 5.08 -9.02
C PRO A 290 33.80 5.65 -8.96
N ASP A 291 34.04 6.74 -8.22
CA ASP A 291 35.25 7.58 -8.38
C ASP A 291 36.16 7.67 -7.13
N GLU A 292 36.07 6.74 -6.17
CA GLU A 292 37.16 6.60 -5.19
C GLU A 292 38.22 5.63 -5.74
N PRO A 293 39.47 6.07 -5.97
CA PRO A 293 40.51 5.21 -6.48
C PRO A 293 40.75 4.08 -5.47
N SER A 294 40.58 2.87 -5.97
CA SER A 294 40.84 1.61 -5.28
C SER A 294 42.34 1.41 -5.08
N ASP A 295 42.95 2.17 -4.17
CA ASP A 295 44.32 1.94 -3.73
C ASP A 295 44.34 1.28 -2.36
N ARG A 296 44.25 -0.05 -2.40
CA ARG A 296 45.17 -1.01 -1.74
C ARG A 296 44.49 -2.37 -1.62
N LYS A 297 45.09 -3.34 -2.29
CA LYS A 297 44.81 -4.77 -2.14
C LYS A 297 45.31 -5.21 -0.76
N ASP A 298 44.42 -5.29 0.21
CA ASP A 298 44.63 -6.15 1.38
C ASP A 298 43.62 -7.29 1.31
N HIS A 299 44.17 -8.48 1.06
CA HIS A 299 43.53 -9.77 1.28
C HIS A 299 43.28 -9.91 2.78
N ASP A 300 42.04 -9.76 3.23
CA ASP A 300 41.62 -10.35 4.51
C ASP A 300 40.12 -10.65 4.51
N ASP A 301 39.79 -11.89 4.88
CA ASP A 301 38.48 -12.54 4.87
C ASP A 301 37.56 -12.07 6.01
N ASN A 302 37.32 -10.76 6.08
CA ASN A 302 36.29 -10.20 6.95
C ASN A 302 35.25 -9.48 6.11
N ALA A 303 34.05 -10.06 6.08
CA ALA A 303 32.84 -9.48 5.51
C ALA A 303 32.77 -7.99 5.88
N LYS A 304 33.07 -7.12 4.91
CA LYS A 304 32.97 -5.66 5.01
C LYS A 304 31.73 -5.31 5.82
N GLN A 305 31.96 -4.76 7.00
CA GLN A 305 30.97 -4.41 8.00
C GLN A 305 29.99 -3.39 7.39
N LYS A 306 28.98 -3.88 6.68
CA LYS A 306 27.90 -3.09 6.08
C LYS A 306 27.20 -2.37 7.23
N ARG A 307 27.28 -1.03 7.26
CA ARG A 307 26.54 -0.24 8.24
C ARG A 307 25.04 -0.55 8.08
N PRO A 308 24.29 -0.79 9.18
CA PRO A 308 22.92 -1.20 9.06
C PRO A 308 22.04 -0.06 8.53
N THR A 309 21.29 -0.34 7.47
CA THR A 309 20.22 0.52 6.98
C THR A 309 19.06 0.54 7.97
N PHE A 310 18.22 1.58 7.92
CA PHE A 310 16.98 1.62 8.70
C PHE A 310 16.05 0.45 8.36
N ALA A 311 15.88 0.14 7.07
CA ALA A 311 15.12 -1.04 6.62
C ALA A 311 15.66 -2.36 7.20
N SER A 312 16.98 -2.56 7.22
CA SER A 312 17.55 -3.78 7.80
C SER A 312 17.46 -3.82 9.33
N THR A 313 17.45 -2.65 9.98
CA THR A 313 17.20 -2.55 11.42
C THR A 313 15.73 -2.87 11.74
N PHE A 314 14.80 -2.31 10.98
CA PHE A 314 13.38 -2.61 11.10
C PHE A 314 13.11 -4.10 10.91
N GLY A 315 13.67 -4.69 9.85
CA GLY A 315 13.55 -6.12 9.55
C GLY A 315 14.07 -7.04 10.65
N ARG A 316 15.11 -6.61 11.37
CA ARG A 316 15.72 -7.42 12.43
C ARG A 316 14.97 -7.36 13.77
N TYR A 317 14.34 -6.23 14.11
CA TYR A 317 13.83 -6.00 15.47
C TYR A 317 12.31 -5.78 15.56
N ILE A 318 11.69 -5.26 14.50
CA ILE A 318 10.27 -4.87 14.53
C ILE A 318 9.44 -5.81 13.65
N GLN A 319 9.98 -6.27 12.51
CA GLN A 319 9.21 -7.01 11.50
C GLN A 319 8.59 -8.30 12.03
N ASP A 320 9.28 -9.08 12.86
CA ASP A 320 8.72 -10.33 13.39
C ASP A 320 7.55 -10.06 14.36
N ALA A 321 7.73 -9.14 15.31
CA ALA A 321 6.65 -8.73 16.22
C ALA A 321 5.46 -8.15 15.45
N GLN A 322 5.74 -7.37 14.42
CA GLN A 322 4.74 -6.82 13.53
C GLN A 322 3.95 -7.92 12.82
N ARG A 323 4.64 -8.88 12.18
CA ARG A 323 4.04 -9.92 11.34
C ARG A 323 3.26 -10.96 12.16
N PHE A 324 3.78 -11.35 13.32
CA PHE A 324 3.24 -12.48 14.10
C PHE A 324 2.34 -12.06 15.26
N ILE A 325 2.39 -10.81 15.72
CA ILE A 325 1.59 -10.34 16.85
C ILE A 325 0.66 -9.20 16.42
N LEU A 326 1.23 -8.07 15.98
CA LEU A 326 0.46 -6.84 15.80
C LEU A 326 -0.48 -6.90 14.58
N GLN A 327 0.01 -7.40 13.45
CA GLN A 327 -0.78 -7.56 12.23
C GLN A 327 -1.95 -8.56 12.41
N PRO A 328 -1.77 -9.76 13.00
CA PRO A 328 -2.89 -10.63 13.35
C PRO A 328 -3.92 -9.97 14.26
N CYS A 329 -3.48 -9.24 15.29
CA CYS A 329 -4.39 -8.51 16.19
C CYS A 329 -5.22 -7.46 15.42
N PHE A 330 -4.58 -6.73 14.49
CA PHE A 330 -5.27 -5.75 13.63
C PHE A 330 -6.36 -6.40 12.75
N PHE A 331 -6.04 -7.50 12.07
CA PHE A 331 -7.03 -8.14 11.22
C PHE A 331 -8.14 -8.84 12.00
N ALA A 332 -7.82 -9.40 13.17
CA ALA A 332 -8.82 -9.96 14.06
C ALA A 332 -9.76 -8.88 14.60
N SER A 333 -9.25 -7.67 14.92
CA SER A 333 -10.06 -6.56 15.43
C SER A 333 -11.04 -6.00 14.40
N ILE A 334 -10.69 -6.05 13.11
CA ILE A 334 -11.66 -5.83 12.03
C ILE A 334 -12.79 -6.87 12.12
N GLY A 335 -12.45 -8.15 12.32
CA GLY A 335 -13.43 -9.23 12.50
C GLY A 335 -14.38 -9.01 13.69
N PHE A 336 -13.89 -8.50 14.82
CA PHE A 336 -14.71 -8.17 16.00
C PHE A 336 -15.79 -7.13 15.69
N SER A 337 -15.54 -6.27 14.70
CA SER A 337 -16.35 -5.07 14.43
C SER A 337 -17.36 -5.25 13.28
N ILE A 338 -17.32 -6.39 12.57
CA ILE A 338 -18.21 -6.66 11.42
C ILE A 338 -19.52 -7.32 11.90
N PRO A 339 -20.71 -6.76 11.61
CA PRO A 339 -21.99 -7.36 11.94
C PRO A 339 -22.31 -8.50 10.97
N PHE A 340 -21.78 -9.70 11.24
CA PHE A 340 -21.84 -10.84 10.33
C PHE A 340 -23.25 -11.25 9.93
N ILE A 341 -24.17 -11.27 10.89
CA ILE A 341 -25.54 -11.76 10.69
C ILE A 341 -26.26 -10.91 9.62
N GLU A 342 -25.99 -9.60 9.61
CA GLU A 342 -26.60 -8.65 8.67
C GLU A 342 -26.05 -8.79 7.25
N LEU A 343 -24.83 -9.33 7.08
CA LEU A 343 -24.24 -9.62 5.76
C LEU A 343 -25.08 -10.64 4.99
N TRP A 344 -25.73 -11.58 5.67
CA TRP A 344 -26.44 -12.69 5.00
C TRP A 344 -27.89 -12.39 4.62
N THR A 345 -28.29 -11.12 4.65
CA THR A 345 -29.60 -10.72 4.16
C THR A 345 -29.62 -10.69 2.63
N GLY A 346 -30.67 -11.25 2.01
CA GLY A 346 -30.74 -11.37 0.55
C GLY A 346 -30.58 -10.03 -0.19
N GLU A 347 -31.10 -8.95 0.38
CA GLU A 347 -30.93 -7.59 -0.14
C GLU A 347 -29.46 -7.14 -0.16
N VAL A 348 -28.73 -7.38 0.94
CA VAL A 348 -27.32 -6.99 1.07
C VAL A 348 -26.44 -7.81 0.14
N ILE A 349 -26.70 -9.12 0.00
CA ILE A 349 -25.92 -10.01 -0.86
C ILE A 349 -26.00 -9.56 -2.33
N TRP A 350 -27.20 -9.38 -2.88
CA TRP A 350 -27.31 -9.02 -4.30
C TRP A 350 -26.76 -7.62 -4.56
N LYS A 351 -27.02 -6.66 -3.66
CA LYS A 351 -26.46 -5.29 -3.77
C LYS A 351 -24.95 -5.31 -3.70
N GLY A 352 -24.38 -6.10 -2.78
CA GLY A 352 -22.94 -6.30 -2.63
C GLY A 352 -22.30 -6.91 -3.87
N ILE A 353 -22.92 -7.93 -4.47
CA ILE A 353 -22.43 -8.54 -5.73
C ILE A 353 -22.48 -7.54 -6.89
N VAL A 354 -23.61 -6.84 -7.09
CA VAL A 354 -23.74 -5.81 -8.13
C VAL A 354 -22.67 -4.73 -7.96
N PHE A 355 -22.47 -4.29 -6.71
CA PHE A 355 -21.48 -3.29 -6.38
C PHE A 355 -20.05 -3.78 -6.63
N THR A 356 -19.76 -5.04 -6.31
CA THR A 356 -18.48 -5.69 -6.60
C THR A 356 -18.18 -5.64 -8.08
N VAL A 357 -19.11 -6.12 -8.91
CA VAL A 357 -18.95 -6.13 -10.38
C VAL A 357 -18.70 -4.72 -10.90
N LEU A 358 -19.46 -3.74 -10.41
CA LEU A 358 -19.28 -2.34 -10.78
C LEU A 358 -17.88 -1.83 -10.43
N MET A 359 -17.34 -2.22 -9.27
CA MET A 359 -16.01 -1.82 -8.83
C MET A 359 -14.88 -2.48 -9.63
N VAL A 360 -15.03 -3.76 -9.99
CA VAL A 360 -14.09 -4.43 -10.91
C VAL A 360 -14.07 -3.69 -12.25
N LEU A 361 -15.24 -3.41 -12.82
CA LEU A 361 -15.36 -2.67 -14.09
C LEU A 361 -14.73 -1.27 -13.99
N GLY A 362 -14.97 -0.56 -12.87
CA GLY A 362 -14.36 0.74 -12.60
C GLY A 362 -12.84 0.71 -12.61
N LYS A 363 -12.21 -0.35 -12.07
CA LYS A 363 -10.75 -0.49 -12.10
C LYS A 363 -10.22 -0.96 -13.46
N LEU A 364 -11.00 -1.72 -14.24
CA LEU A 364 -10.65 -2.01 -15.63
C LEU A 364 -10.55 -0.75 -16.50
N ILE A 365 -11.38 0.28 -16.22
CA ILE A 365 -11.31 1.58 -16.92
C ILE A 365 -9.95 2.27 -16.69
N VAL A 366 -9.31 2.07 -15.53
CA VAL A 366 -7.97 2.61 -15.25
C VAL A 366 -6.93 2.08 -16.24
N GLY A 367 -7.10 0.84 -16.71
CA GLY A 367 -6.27 0.24 -17.74
C GLY A 367 -6.25 1.03 -19.06
N LEU A 368 -7.31 1.79 -19.36
CA LEU A 368 -7.43 2.60 -20.58
C LEU A 368 -6.42 3.75 -20.64
N VAL A 369 -5.76 4.09 -19.53
CA VAL A 369 -4.66 5.05 -19.51
C VAL A 369 -3.53 4.63 -20.46
N ILE A 370 -3.26 3.34 -20.59
CA ILE A 370 -2.20 2.82 -21.47
C ILE A 370 -2.44 3.15 -22.95
N PRO A 371 -3.57 2.76 -23.57
CA PRO A 371 -3.84 3.11 -24.97
C PRO A 371 -4.01 4.62 -25.17
N LEU A 372 -4.61 5.34 -24.22
CA LEU A 372 -4.75 6.80 -24.29
C LEU A 372 -3.40 7.51 -24.28
N TRP A 373 -2.48 7.05 -23.42
CA TRP A 373 -1.12 7.61 -23.35
C TRP A 373 -0.34 7.39 -24.65
N ASP A 374 -0.45 6.20 -25.24
CA ASP A 374 0.19 5.90 -26.51
C ASP A 374 -0.34 6.78 -27.66
N LEU A 375 -1.64 7.12 -27.65
CA LEU A 375 -2.23 8.06 -28.61
C LEU A 375 -1.76 9.50 -28.43
N VAL A 376 -1.63 9.96 -27.17
CA VAL A 376 -1.23 11.35 -26.85
C VAL A 376 0.25 11.60 -27.15
N VAL A 377 1.12 10.63 -26.81
CA VAL A 377 2.58 10.80 -26.94
C VAL A 377 3.07 10.54 -28.37
N HIS A 378 2.44 9.62 -29.12
CA HIS A 378 2.94 9.23 -30.45
C HIS A 378 2.02 9.71 -31.58
N LYS A 379 2.13 11.00 -31.90
CA LYS A 379 1.29 11.65 -32.92
C LYS A 379 1.64 11.29 -34.38
N LYS A 380 2.77 10.61 -34.65
CA LYS A 380 3.11 9.98 -35.97
C LYS A 380 4.05 8.78 -35.77
N PRO A 381 3.79 7.60 -36.37
CA PRO A 381 4.79 6.55 -36.44
C PRO A 381 5.95 7.02 -37.32
N SER A 382 7.18 6.80 -36.87
CA SER A 382 8.36 7.09 -37.71
C SER A 382 8.36 6.16 -38.93
N SER A 383 8.90 6.59 -40.06
CA SER A 383 8.98 5.79 -41.30
C SER A 383 9.68 4.44 -41.12
N SER A 384 10.49 4.28 -40.07
CA SER A 384 11.15 3.02 -39.70
C SER A 384 10.23 2.02 -38.97
N GLU A 385 9.12 2.48 -38.36
CA GLU A 385 8.12 1.59 -37.71
C GLU A 385 7.15 0.94 -38.70
N LYS A 386 6.97 1.50 -39.90
CA LYS A 386 6.00 0.98 -40.90
C LYS A 386 6.45 -0.34 -41.54
N ALA A 387 7.76 -0.57 -41.68
CA ALA A 387 8.28 -1.74 -42.40
C ALA A 387 8.27 -3.05 -41.60
N LEU A 388 8.01 -2.99 -40.29
CA LEU A 388 8.02 -4.14 -39.38
C LEU A 388 6.76 -4.14 -38.48
N SER A 389 5.59 -3.85 -39.06
CA SER A 389 4.32 -3.79 -38.34
C SER A 389 3.25 -4.64 -39.03
N THR A 390 3.28 -5.95 -38.79
CA THR A 390 2.20 -6.87 -39.17
C THR A 390 1.16 -7.09 -38.05
N THR A 391 1.22 -6.36 -36.94
CA THR A 391 0.19 -6.45 -35.89
C THR A 391 -0.19 -5.08 -35.30
N PRO A 392 -1.13 -4.35 -35.92
CA PRO A 392 -1.64 -3.10 -35.37
C PRO A 392 -2.80 -3.37 -34.39
N ALA A 393 -2.94 -2.51 -33.38
CA ALA A 393 -4.08 -2.38 -32.46
C ALA A 393 -4.34 -3.46 -31.38
N LYS A 394 -4.06 -4.75 -31.59
CA LYS A 394 -4.31 -5.79 -30.55
C LYS A 394 -3.31 -5.81 -29.38
N GLN A 395 -2.13 -5.19 -29.53
CA GLN A 395 -1.00 -5.35 -28.62
C GLN A 395 -1.11 -4.51 -27.33
N ASN A 396 -1.73 -3.33 -27.37
CA ASN A 396 -1.82 -2.43 -26.19
C ASN A 396 -2.93 -2.79 -25.19
N TRP A 397 -3.87 -3.66 -25.57
CA TRP A 397 -5.01 -4.02 -24.71
C TRP A 397 -4.66 -5.02 -23.62
N VAL A 398 -3.65 -5.86 -23.85
CA VAL A 398 -3.21 -6.86 -22.88
C VAL A 398 -2.49 -6.19 -21.69
N PRO A 399 -1.53 -5.26 -21.90
CA PRO A 399 -0.96 -4.49 -20.79
C PRO A 399 -1.99 -3.57 -20.11
N ALA A 400 -2.95 -3.02 -20.85
CA ALA A 400 -4.08 -2.26 -20.29
C ALA A 400 -4.96 -3.12 -19.36
N ALA A 401 -5.33 -4.32 -19.80
CA ALA A 401 -6.10 -5.27 -19.00
C ALA A 401 -5.30 -5.73 -17.77
N PHE A 402 -3.98 -5.92 -17.91
CA PHE A 402 -3.10 -6.24 -16.78
C PHE A 402 -3.10 -5.13 -15.74
N LEU A 403 -2.90 -3.87 -16.13
CA LEU A 403 -2.95 -2.73 -15.22
C LEU A 403 -4.31 -2.65 -14.49
N GLY A 404 -5.42 -2.72 -15.23
CA GLY A 404 -6.76 -2.61 -14.65
C GLY A 404 -7.14 -3.76 -13.72
N THR A 405 -6.84 -5.01 -14.11
CA THR A 405 -7.09 -6.19 -13.26
C THR A 405 -6.21 -6.20 -12.02
N ALA A 406 -4.94 -5.77 -12.14
CA ALA A 406 -4.01 -5.71 -11.02
C ALA A 406 -4.41 -4.66 -9.97
N MET A 407 -5.10 -3.60 -10.38
CA MET A 407 -5.63 -2.58 -9.46
C MET A 407 -7.03 -2.89 -8.93
N ALA A 408 -7.65 -4.02 -9.31
CA ALA A 408 -9.00 -4.38 -8.86
C ALA A 408 -9.03 -4.89 -7.41
N ALA A 409 -7.93 -5.47 -6.93
CA ALA A 409 -7.85 -6.04 -5.59
C ALA A 409 -8.02 -4.96 -4.51
N ARG A 410 -8.89 -5.24 -3.53
CA ARG A 410 -9.10 -4.39 -2.36
C ARG A 410 -8.38 -4.95 -1.15
N GLY A 411 -7.97 -4.04 -0.28
CA GLY A 411 -7.14 -4.36 0.87
C GLY A 411 -7.76 -4.08 2.20
N GLU A 412 -6.90 -4.32 3.17
CA GLU A 412 -7.02 -3.92 4.56
C GLU A 412 -7.33 -2.44 4.75
N ILE A 413 -6.78 -1.56 3.92
CA ILE A 413 -7.02 -0.11 3.99
C ILE A 413 -8.47 0.21 3.63
N GLY A 414 -9.08 -0.52 2.69
CA GLY A 414 -10.50 -0.34 2.35
C GLY A 414 -11.44 -0.73 3.50
N LEU A 415 -11.15 -1.85 4.17
CA LEU A 415 -11.88 -2.28 5.37
C LEU A 415 -11.71 -1.29 6.53
N LEU A 416 -10.52 -0.71 6.66
CA LEU A 416 -10.26 0.32 7.65
C LEU A 416 -11.06 1.60 7.39
N ILE A 417 -11.05 2.10 6.16
CA ILE A 417 -11.77 3.34 5.80
C ILE A 417 -13.26 3.19 6.09
N ILE A 418 -13.86 2.05 5.72
CA ILE A 418 -15.29 1.84 5.95
C ILE A 418 -15.60 1.71 7.45
N GLN A 419 -14.69 1.12 8.25
CA GLN A 419 -14.83 1.03 9.70
C GLN A 419 -14.71 2.39 10.39
N ILE A 420 -13.76 3.22 9.98
CA ILE A 420 -13.62 4.61 10.43
C ILE A 420 -14.89 5.39 10.06
N GLY A 421 -15.38 5.22 8.83
CA GLY A 421 -16.63 5.83 8.38
C GLY A 421 -17.83 5.47 9.28
N LEU A 422 -17.94 4.22 9.73
CA LEU A 422 -19.02 3.75 10.59
C LEU A 422 -18.89 4.25 12.04
N ASN A 423 -17.67 4.22 12.57
CA ASN A 423 -17.43 4.46 14.00
C ASN A 423 -17.21 5.95 14.33
N GLU A 424 -16.62 6.72 13.41
CA GLU A 424 -16.26 8.13 13.65
C GLU A 424 -17.27 9.11 13.07
N THR A 425 -18.15 8.67 12.16
CA THR A 425 -19.11 9.56 11.50
C THR A 425 -20.55 9.07 11.65
N PRO A 426 -21.52 10.00 11.80
CA PRO A 426 -22.94 9.64 11.86
C PRO A 426 -23.56 9.39 10.47
N TYR A 427 -22.79 9.53 9.38
CA TYR A 427 -23.33 9.55 8.02
C TYR A 427 -23.36 8.20 7.33
N LEU A 428 -22.59 7.22 7.80
CA LEU A 428 -22.57 5.89 7.21
C LEU A 428 -23.64 5.02 7.90
N SER A 429 -24.68 4.63 7.16
CA SER A 429 -25.66 3.69 7.70
C SER A 429 -25.05 2.29 7.78
N ARG A 430 -25.56 1.50 8.72
CA ARG A 430 -25.17 0.10 8.86
C ARG A 430 -25.45 -0.72 7.59
N LYS A 431 -26.53 -0.40 6.86
CA LYS A 431 -26.88 -1.05 5.59
C LYS A 431 -25.81 -0.80 4.52
N ALA A 432 -25.39 0.46 4.35
CA ALA A 432 -24.33 0.78 3.38
C ALA A 432 -22.98 0.17 3.79
N PHE A 433 -22.69 0.15 5.09
CA PHE A 433 -21.50 -0.51 5.63
C PHE A 433 -21.44 -1.99 5.24
N VAL A 434 -22.50 -2.78 5.48
CA VAL A 434 -22.48 -4.22 5.16
C VAL A 434 -22.40 -4.50 3.66
N ILE A 435 -23.04 -3.68 2.82
CA ILE A 435 -22.93 -3.78 1.35
C ILE A 435 -21.49 -3.50 0.90
N ALA A 436 -20.85 -2.48 1.49
CA ALA A 436 -19.47 -2.13 1.19
C ALA A 436 -18.48 -3.21 1.63
N VAL A 437 -18.67 -3.79 2.82
CA VAL A 437 -17.84 -4.90 3.33
C VAL A 437 -17.90 -6.10 2.39
N TRP A 438 -19.11 -6.49 1.92
CA TRP A 438 -19.24 -7.53 0.90
C TRP A 438 -18.43 -7.23 -0.36
N ALA A 439 -18.54 -6.00 -0.87
CA ALA A 439 -17.83 -5.62 -2.07
C ALA A 439 -16.31 -5.59 -1.89
N ILE A 440 -15.82 -5.17 -0.72
CA ILE A 440 -14.39 -5.18 -0.41
C ILE A 440 -13.88 -6.63 -0.38
N VAL A 441 -14.52 -7.51 0.39
CA VAL A 441 -14.12 -8.92 0.54
C VAL A 441 -14.13 -9.65 -0.81
N LEU A 442 -15.19 -9.48 -1.61
CA LEU A 442 -15.28 -10.12 -2.93
C LEU A 442 -14.20 -9.59 -3.88
N ASN A 443 -13.93 -8.29 -3.91
CA ASN A 443 -12.87 -7.73 -4.74
C ASN A 443 -11.46 -8.17 -4.29
N THR A 444 -11.24 -8.39 -2.99
CA THR A 444 -9.98 -8.95 -2.48
C THR A 444 -9.67 -10.32 -3.07
N VAL A 445 -10.70 -11.15 -3.31
CA VAL A 445 -10.54 -12.48 -3.92
C VAL A 445 -10.50 -12.40 -5.46
N ILE A 446 -11.42 -11.63 -6.05
CA ILE A 446 -11.57 -11.53 -7.51
C ILE A 446 -10.34 -10.89 -8.15
N GLY A 447 -9.72 -9.89 -7.52
CA GLY A 447 -8.56 -9.17 -8.07
C GLY A 447 -7.39 -10.11 -8.41
N PRO A 448 -6.78 -10.78 -7.40
CA PRO A 448 -5.67 -11.70 -7.63
C PRO A 448 -6.06 -12.87 -8.57
N ALA A 449 -7.25 -13.44 -8.43
CA ALA A 449 -7.73 -14.50 -9.32
C ALA A 449 -7.80 -14.05 -10.80
N SER A 450 -8.27 -12.82 -11.04
CA SER A 450 -8.37 -12.23 -12.39
C SER A 450 -6.97 -12.00 -12.99
N VAL A 451 -6.04 -11.48 -12.20
CA VAL A 451 -4.64 -11.24 -12.63
C VAL A 451 -3.94 -12.57 -12.92
N GLY A 452 -4.07 -13.55 -12.03
CA GLY A 452 -3.47 -14.88 -12.24
C GLY A 452 -3.98 -15.56 -13.52
N THR A 453 -5.30 -15.49 -13.76
CA THR A 453 -5.89 -16.02 -15.00
C THR A 453 -5.39 -15.29 -16.24
N LEU A 454 -5.26 -13.96 -16.18
CA LEU A 454 -4.75 -13.15 -17.27
C LEU A 454 -3.28 -13.48 -17.59
N LEU A 455 -2.43 -13.57 -16.57
CA LEU A 455 -1.01 -13.88 -16.73
C LEU A 455 -0.77 -15.30 -17.23
N ASN A 456 -1.56 -16.28 -16.79
CA ASN A 456 -1.49 -17.65 -17.31
C ASN A 456 -1.80 -17.74 -18.81
N ARG A 457 -2.66 -16.85 -19.33
CA ARG A 457 -3.07 -16.85 -20.74
C ARG A 457 -2.23 -15.93 -21.62
N PHE A 458 -1.83 -14.77 -21.10
CA PHE A 458 -1.23 -13.69 -21.88
C PHE A 458 0.06 -13.12 -21.27
N GLY A 459 0.68 -13.83 -20.31
CA GLY A 459 1.88 -13.36 -19.61
C GLY A 459 3.05 -13.03 -20.54
N SER A 460 3.35 -13.88 -21.53
CA SER A 460 4.39 -13.59 -22.54
C SER A 460 4.07 -12.32 -23.33
N ALA A 461 2.80 -12.09 -23.69
CA ALA A 461 2.39 -10.88 -24.41
C ALA A 461 2.56 -9.60 -23.58
N VAL A 462 2.43 -9.66 -22.26
CA VAL A 462 2.73 -8.52 -21.36
C VAL A 462 4.24 -8.32 -21.22
N ALA A 463 5.01 -9.40 -21.00
CA ALA A 463 6.44 -9.33 -20.70
C ALA A 463 7.29 -8.95 -21.93
N GLU A 464 6.94 -9.49 -23.10
CA GLU A 464 7.64 -9.28 -24.37
C GLU A 464 7.09 -8.08 -25.15
N ASP A 465 6.15 -7.32 -24.57
CA ASP A 465 5.64 -6.12 -25.20
C ASP A 465 6.77 -5.11 -25.44
N ARG A 466 6.94 -4.69 -26.69
CA ARG A 466 8.03 -3.81 -27.13
C ARG A 466 8.06 -2.46 -26.39
N ARG A 467 6.91 -1.97 -25.91
CA ARG A 467 6.77 -0.64 -25.28
C ARG A 467 6.50 -0.71 -23.77
N TRP A 468 5.86 -1.79 -23.34
CA TRP A 468 5.27 -1.95 -22.02
C TRP A 468 5.86 -3.12 -21.21
N GLY A 469 6.65 -3.97 -21.85
CA GLY A 469 7.32 -5.13 -21.28
C GLY A 469 8.58 -4.80 -20.49
N ILE A 470 9.46 -5.80 -20.33
CA ILE A 470 10.68 -5.69 -19.53
C ILE A 470 11.64 -4.70 -20.19
N ARG A 471 12.06 -3.66 -19.45
CA ARG A 471 13.12 -2.77 -19.92
C ARG A 471 14.45 -3.52 -19.89
N ALA A 472 15.09 -3.72 -21.05
CA ALA A 472 16.51 -4.04 -21.07
C ALA A 472 17.24 -2.86 -20.42
N ILE A 473 17.79 -3.06 -19.23
CA ILE A 473 18.64 -2.08 -18.57
C ILE A 473 19.92 -2.04 -19.41
N ASN A 474 20.05 -1.08 -20.32
CA ASN A 474 21.35 -0.72 -20.88
C ASN A 474 22.13 -0.01 -19.77
N PRO A 475 23.25 -0.57 -19.26
CA PRO A 475 24.10 0.11 -18.31
C PRO A 475 24.91 1.15 -19.08
N GLY A 476 24.33 2.33 -19.28
CA GLY A 476 24.97 3.41 -20.02
C GLY A 476 23.92 4.39 -20.51
N GLY A 477 23.75 5.49 -19.79
CA GLY A 477 22.95 6.60 -20.26
C GLY A 477 23.61 7.26 -21.46
N GLU A 478 23.17 6.92 -22.66
CA GLU A 478 23.32 7.81 -23.81
C GLU A 478 21.99 7.96 -24.53
N VAL A 479 21.49 9.19 -24.44
CA VAL A 479 20.41 9.72 -25.26
C VAL A 479 20.89 9.71 -26.71
N ASN A 480 20.32 8.81 -27.51
CA ASN A 480 20.02 8.98 -28.93
C ASN A 480 21.05 9.79 -29.74
N ARG A 481 22.12 9.15 -30.24
CA ARG A 481 22.85 9.63 -31.42
C ARG A 481 22.59 8.70 -32.60
N LYS A 482 22.29 9.33 -33.74
CA LYS A 482 22.02 8.72 -35.06
C LYS A 482 23.10 7.69 -35.43
N PRO A 483 22.77 6.67 -36.23
CA PRO A 483 23.80 5.82 -36.83
C PRO A 483 24.58 6.67 -37.86
N ASP A 484 25.86 6.87 -37.59
CA ASP A 484 26.78 7.41 -38.57
C ASP A 484 26.95 6.41 -39.72
N VAL A 485 26.87 6.95 -40.93
CA VAL A 485 27.08 6.30 -42.20
C VAL A 485 28.52 5.79 -42.24
N VAL A 486 28.72 4.47 -42.27
CA VAL A 486 30.02 3.88 -42.58
C VAL A 486 30.31 4.14 -44.06
N SER A 487 31.18 5.12 -44.32
CA SER A 487 31.81 5.32 -45.62
C SER A 487 32.83 4.21 -45.86
N GLU A 488 32.68 3.51 -46.98
CA GLU A 488 33.69 2.62 -47.55
C GLU A 488 35.05 3.35 -47.66
N GLY A 489 36.08 2.77 -47.06
CA GLY A 489 37.46 3.20 -47.17
C GLY A 489 38.34 2.01 -47.54
N THR A 490 38.57 1.87 -48.83
CA THR A 490 39.57 1.00 -49.46
C THR A 490 40.96 1.22 -48.87
N GLY A 491 41.67 0.13 -48.51
CA GLY A 491 43.05 0.17 -48.02
C GLY A 491 43.72 -1.20 -48.10
N THR A 492 44.47 -1.39 -49.18
CA THR A 492 45.28 -2.53 -49.64
C THR A 492 46.32 -3.09 -48.66
N VAL A 493 46.24 -4.42 -48.46
CA VAL A 493 47.27 -5.48 -48.58
C VAL A 493 48.78 -5.11 -48.60
N ALA A 494 49.49 -5.61 -47.57
CA ALA A 494 50.80 -6.33 -47.55
C ALA A 494 52.13 -5.59 -47.81
N PRO A 495 53.29 -6.17 -47.41
CA PRO A 495 53.50 -7.49 -46.77
C PRO A 495 54.01 -7.48 -45.33
#